data_AF-A0A8H7QHF5-F1
#
_entry.id   AF-A0A8H7QHF5-F1
#
_cell.length_a   1.000
_cell.length_b   1.000
_cell.length_c   1.000
_cell.angle_alpha   90.00
_cell.angle_beta   90.00
_cell.angle_gamma   90.00
#
_symmetry.space_group_name_H-M   'P 1'
#
loop_
_entity.id
_entity.type
_entity.pdbx_description
1 polymer ?
#
loop_
_entity_poly.entity_id
_entity_poly.type
_entity_poly.pdbx_seq_one_letter_code
_entity_poly.pdbx_strand_id
1 'polypeptide(L)'
;MHDSQLKDKFKKHWHSVTSENAKALPIIPADLSSHLLKISTLKSHKEIDCLENYCYYTQKSLYVSTACLRLVANTYRNRFFSRAKILEDDVLINIWVIADQVINIYNLQAKRSEPSSVSSNARRNRDRTIEEMQRKKVGRKSDLIICNDSGLELGCGEGGLDGEEFDTKVIVESSLKTPKVMHDIFVRLCSSVENKQEVIKRLQIVGLVFSRFKMRMLIMDCPNGYACRLRSTTTAVFSGKEESLGSDFCKAYQLIWKTKEVCKETESIVENCMSTVEINFESDDDSNDDKIYLSDSLRSPKRD
;
A
#
# COMPACT_ATOMS: atom_id res chain seq x y z
N MET A 1 24.04 16.06 0.71
CA MET A 1 24.96 14.97 1.09
C MET A 1 24.84 13.93 0.01
N HIS A 2 25.92 13.61 -0.71
CA HIS A 2 25.86 12.62 -1.79
C HIS A 2 25.74 11.19 -1.23
N ASP A 3 25.12 10.28 -1.97
CA ASP A 3 24.93 8.86 -1.58
C ASP A 3 26.24 8.17 -1.20
N SER A 4 27.36 8.57 -1.82
CA SER A 4 28.70 8.09 -1.47
C SER A 4 29.11 8.45 -0.03
N GLN A 5 28.78 9.66 0.42
CA GLN A 5 29.07 10.15 1.78
C GLN A 5 28.15 9.50 2.82
N LEU A 6 26.91 9.19 2.46
CA LEU A 6 25.98 8.39 3.28
C LEU A 6 26.48 6.96 3.43
N LYS A 7 26.91 6.34 2.32
CA LYS A 7 27.40 4.96 2.31
C LYS A 7 28.62 4.77 3.20
N ASP A 8 29.57 5.70 3.19
CA ASP A 8 30.73 5.61 4.06
C ASP A 8 30.37 5.76 5.55
N LYS A 9 29.43 6.66 5.89
CA LYS A 9 28.96 6.82 7.28
C LYS A 9 28.23 5.59 7.81
N PHE A 10 27.49 4.87 6.95
CA PHE A 10 26.67 3.72 7.34
C PHE A 10 27.23 2.39 6.83
N LYS A 11 28.53 2.31 6.48
CA LYS A 11 29.13 1.17 5.79
C LYS A 11 28.83 -0.20 6.42
N LYS A 12 28.80 -0.27 7.76
CA LYS A 12 28.45 -1.49 8.52
C LYS A 12 26.98 -1.92 8.37
N HIS A 13 26.05 -0.98 8.18
CA HIS A 13 24.61 -1.24 8.06
C HIS A 13 24.10 -1.06 6.62
N TRP A 14 24.96 -0.61 5.69
CA TRP A 14 24.57 -0.31 4.32
C TRP A 14 23.99 -1.53 3.60
N HIS A 15 24.64 -2.69 3.77
CA HIS A 15 24.17 -3.94 3.15
C HIS A 15 22.81 -4.37 3.72
N SER A 16 22.63 -4.20 5.04
CA SER A 16 21.37 -4.45 5.74
C SER A 16 20.21 -3.61 5.21
N VAL A 17 20.45 -2.33 5.00
CA VAL A 17 19.43 -1.37 4.55
C VAL A 17 19.18 -1.43 3.04
N THR A 18 20.07 -2.05 2.25
CA THR A 18 19.96 -2.08 0.77
C THR A 18 19.46 -3.41 0.21
N SER A 19 19.95 -4.56 0.71
CA SER A 19 19.69 -5.84 0.03
C SER A 19 19.56 -7.06 0.95
N GLU A 20 20.05 -6.99 2.19
CA GLU A 20 19.97 -8.11 3.12
C GLU A 20 18.50 -8.49 3.42
N ASN A 21 18.19 -9.79 3.41
CA ASN A 21 16.83 -10.32 3.69
C ASN A 21 15.73 -9.60 2.88
N ALA A 22 16.03 -9.20 1.64
CA ALA A 22 15.05 -8.62 0.75
C ALA A 22 14.00 -9.64 0.33
N LYS A 23 12.75 -9.41 0.74
CA LYS A 23 11.63 -10.27 0.36
C LYS A 23 11.29 -10.08 -1.11
N ALA A 24 11.14 -11.21 -1.80
CA ALA A 24 10.59 -11.26 -3.14
C ALA A 24 9.13 -10.81 -3.12
N LEU A 25 8.66 -10.26 -4.24
CA LEU A 25 7.24 -9.96 -4.40
C LEU A 25 6.46 -11.26 -4.69
N PRO A 26 5.18 -11.34 -4.33
CA PRO A 26 4.34 -12.50 -4.59
C PRO A 26 4.36 -12.91 -6.07
N ILE A 27 4.38 -14.24 -6.28
CA ILE A 27 4.36 -14.86 -7.61
C ILE A 27 2.92 -14.93 -8.10
N ILE A 28 2.69 -14.50 -9.34
CA ILE A 28 1.37 -14.54 -9.96
C ILE A 28 1.02 -16.00 -10.30
N PRO A 29 -0.18 -16.50 -9.90
CA PRO A 29 -0.64 -17.85 -10.24
C PRO A 29 -0.57 -18.13 -11.73
N ALA A 30 -0.30 -19.39 -12.09
CA ALA A 30 -0.01 -19.78 -13.48
C ALA A 30 -1.18 -19.51 -14.44
N ASP A 31 -2.42 -19.69 -13.98
CA ASP A 31 -3.64 -19.40 -14.73
C ASP A 31 -3.76 -17.90 -15.05
N LEU A 32 -3.59 -17.04 -14.04
CA LEU A 32 -3.61 -15.59 -14.20
C LEU A 32 -2.41 -15.11 -15.03
N SER A 33 -1.23 -15.69 -14.84
CA SER A 33 -0.04 -15.36 -15.62
C SER A 33 -0.24 -15.68 -17.11
N SER A 34 -0.79 -16.85 -17.44
CA SER A 34 -1.11 -17.25 -18.81
C SER A 34 -2.16 -16.32 -19.44
N HIS A 35 -3.19 -15.97 -18.67
CA HIS A 35 -4.22 -15.04 -19.10
C HIS A 35 -3.67 -13.62 -19.35
N LEU A 36 -2.80 -13.10 -18.47
CA LEU A 36 -2.13 -11.82 -18.67
C LEU A 36 -1.17 -11.85 -19.87
N LEU A 37 -0.51 -12.97 -20.13
CA LEU A 37 0.32 -13.12 -21.33
C LEU A 37 -0.56 -13.00 -22.59
N LYS A 38 -1.72 -13.66 -22.63
CA LYS A 38 -2.71 -13.49 -23.72
C LYS A 38 -3.13 -12.03 -23.88
N ILE A 39 -3.51 -11.35 -22.78
CA ILE A 39 -3.85 -9.92 -22.81
C ILE A 39 -2.71 -9.06 -23.35
N SER A 40 -1.47 -9.34 -22.96
CA SER A 40 -0.31 -8.51 -23.35
C SER A 40 -0.07 -8.47 -24.87
N THR A 41 -0.61 -9.45 -25.60
CA THR A 41 -0.50 -9.53 -27.06
C THR A 41 -1.57 -8.73 -27.81
N LEU A 42 -2.62 -8.28 -27.11
CA LEU A 42 -3.72 -7.52 -27.70
C LEU A 42 -3.28 -6.10 -28.02
N LYS A 43 -3.54 -5.67 -29.25
CA LYS A 43 -3.12 -4.38 -29.82
C LYS A 43 -4.29 -3.47 -30.15
N SER A 44 -5.53 -3.95 -30.02
CA SER A 44 -6.70 -3.12 -30.25
C SER A 44 -7.82 -3.37 -29.24
N HIS A 45 -8.65 -2.36 -29.01
CA HIS A 45 -9.84 -2.51 -28.18
C HIS A 45 -10.86 -3.48 -28.80
N LYS A 46 -10.85 -3.67 -30.11
CA LYS A 46 -11.71 -4.66 -30.80
C LYS A 46 -11.35 -6.10 -30.41
N GLU A 47 -10.06 -6.41 -30.32
CA GLU A 47 -9.61 -7.74 -29.88
C GLU A 47 -10.00 -8.02 -28.42
N ILE A 48 -10.10 -6.98 -27.59
CA ILE A 48 -10.55 -7.08 -26.19
C ILE A 48 -12.02 -7.49 -26.11
N ASP A 49 -12.86 -7.05 -27.06
CA ASP A 49 -14.29 -7.42 -27.09
C ASP A 49 -14.48 -8.91 -27.44
N CYS A 50 -13.49 -9.52 -28.11
CA CYS A 50 -13.48 -10.94 -28.41
C CYS A 50 -12.95 -11.81 -27.26
N LEU A 51 -12.52 -11.22 -26.13
CA LEU A 51 -12.10 -12.00 -24.97
C LEU A 51 -13.28 -12.75 -24.35
N GLU A 52 -13.01 -14.00 -23.99
CA GLU A 52 -13.96 -14.85 -23.28
C GLU A 52 -14.43 -14.20 -21.98
N ASN A 53 -15.68 -14.50 -21.60
CA ASN A 53 -16.21 -14.11 -20.31
C ASN A 53 -15.89 -15.21 -19.29
N TYR A 54 -15.38 -14.81 -18.13
CA TYR A 54 -15.16 -15.72 -17.01
C TYR A 54 -16.34 -15.64 -16.03
N CYS A 55 -16.52 -16.67 -15.21
CA CYS A 55 -17.47 -16.64 -14.10
C CYS A 55 -16.78 -16.09 -12.84
N TYR A 56 -17.38 -15.09 -12.20
CA TYR A 56 -16.83 -14.46 -11.01
C TYR A 56 -16.60 -15.45 -9.85
N TYR A 57 -17.53 -16.37 -9.64
CA TYR A 57 -17.49 -17.28 -8.48
C TYR A 57 -16.48 -18.42 -8.64
N THR A 58 -16.18 -18.84 -9.87
CA THR A 58 -15.25 -19.95 -10.13
C THR A 58 -13.86 -19.46 -10.58
N GLN A 59 -13.79 -18.34 -11.28
CA GLN A 59 -12.57 -17.80 -11.91
C GLN A 59 -12.39 -16.32 -11.58
N LYS A 60 -12.51 -15.99 -10.29
CA LYS A 60 -12.53 -14.61 -9.76
C LYS A 60 -11.40 -13.72 -10.29
N SER A 61 -10.15 -14.19 -10.25
CA SER A 61 -9.01 -13.39 -10.70
C SER A 61 -9.06 -13.08 -12.20
N LEU A 62 -9.44 -14.06 -13.03
CA LEU A 62 -9.56 -13.91 -14.49
C LEU A 62 -10.74 -13.00 -14.88
N TYR A 63 -11.84 -13.11 -14.15
CA TYR A 63 -12.98 -12.22 -14.28
C TYR A 63 -12.56 -10.77 -14.02
N VAL A 64 -11.91 -10.51 -12.88
CA VAL A 64 -11.52 -9.16 -12.45
C VAL A 64 -10.49 -8.57 -13.39
N SER A 65 -9.46 -9.33 -13.83
CA SER A 65 -8.50 -8.83 -14.82
C SER A 65 -9.16 -8.44 -16.13
N THR A 66 -10.10 -9.25 -16.62
CA THR A 66 -10.83 -8.96 -17.86
C THR A 66 -11.76 -7.75 -17.71
N ALA A 67 -12.45 -7.64 -16.58
CA ALA A 67 -13.31 -6.49 -16.27
C ALA A 67 -12.51 -5.19 -16.19
N CYS A 68 -11.37 -5.19 -15.48
CA CYS A 68 -10.46 -4.05 -15.40
C CYS A 68 -9.90 -3.67 -16.78
N LEU A 69 -9.52 -4.65 -17.61
CA LEU A 69 -9.05 -4.40 -18.97
C LEU A 69 -10.13 -3.70 -19.81
N ARG A 70 -11.38 -4.14 -19.71
CA ARG A 70 -12.51 -3.53 -20.43
C ARG A 70 -12.77 -2.09 -19.98
N LEU A 71 -12.66 -1.80 -18.68
CA LEU A 71 -12.75 -0.43 -18.15
C LEU A 71 -11.67 0.46 -18.79
N VAL A 72 -10.42 -0.01 -18.78
CA VAL A 72 -9.30 0.75 -19.39
C VAL A 72 -9.50 0.88 -20.90
N ALA A 73 -9.93 -0.17 -21.60
CA ALA A 73 -10.18 -0.12 -23.05
C ALA A 73 -11.23 0.95 -23.43
N ASN A 74 -12.24 1.17 -22.59
CA ASN A 74 -13.22 2.24 -22.82
C ASN A 74 -12.59 3.63 -22.81
N THR A 75 -11.52 3.85 -22.05
CA THR A 75 -10.80 5.14 -22.06
C THR A 75 -10.14 5.40 -23.43
N TYR A 76 -9.68 4.37 -24.13
CA TYR A 76 -9.13 4.47 -25.48
C TYR A 76 -10.24 4.78 -26.50
N ARG A 77 -11.37 4.05 -26.42
CA ARG A 77 -12.55 4.28 -27.28
C ARG A 77 -13.06 5.72 -27.18
N ASN A 78 -13.09 6.26 -25.96
CA ASN A 78 -13.57 7.61 -25.68
C ASN A 78 -12.49 8.69 -25.89
N ARG A 79 -11.34 8.35 -26.50
CA ARG A 79 -10.20 9.24 -26.77
C ARG A 79 -9.73 10.01 -25.53
N PHE A 80 -9.79 9.37 -24.37
CA PHE A 80 -9.48 9.97 -23.07
C PHE A 80 -8.05 10.55 -23.03
N PHE A 81 -7.08 9.80 -23.54
CA PHE A 81 -5.67 10.20 -23.57
C PHE A 81 -5.39 11.39 -24.49
N SER A 82 -6.28 11.69 -25.44
CA SER A 82 -6.15 12.80 -26.40
C SER A 82 -6.86 14.08 -25.95
N ARG A 83 -7.48 14.09 -24.77
CA ARG A 83 -8.19 15.28 -24.26
C ARG A 83 -7.19 16.40 -23.95
N ALA A 84 -7.54 17.62 -24.36
CA ALA A 84 -6.71 18.81 -24.17
C ALA A 84 -6.47 19.15 -22.69
N LYS A 85 -7.45 18.85 -21.82
CA LYS A 85 -7.35 19.02 -20.36
C LYS A 85 -7.88 17.76 -19.68
N ILE A 86 -7.10 17.22 -18.76
CA ILE A 86 -7.42 16.05 -17.94
C ILE A 86 -7.17 16.46 -16.50
N LEU A 87 -8.17 16.29 -15.64
CA LEU A 87 -8.05 16.54 -14.21
C LEU A 87 -7.48 15.30 -13.49
N GLU A 88 -7.02 15.48 -12.26
CA GLU A 88 -6.50 14.36 -11.47
C GLU A 88 -7.56 13.30 -11.22
N ASP A 89 -8.76 13.73 -10.81
CA ASP A 89 -9.92 12.86 -10.58
C ASP A 89 -10.34 12.12 -11.85
N ASP A 90 -10.20 12.74 -13.03
CA ASP A 90 -10.49 12.07 -14.30
C ASP A 90 -9.59 10.83 -14.44
N VAL A 91 -8.30 10.95 -14.13
CA VAL A 91 -7.34 9.85 -14.21
C VAL A 91 -7.63 8.80 -13.16
N LEU A 92 -7.92 9.22 -11.92
CA LEU A 92 -8.25 8.32 -10.82
C LEU A 92 -9.48 7.46 -11.15
N ILE A 93 -10.55 8.06 -11.68
CA ILE A 93 -11.82 7.39 -11.97
C ILE A 93 -11.75 6.55 -13.25
N ASN A 94 -11.03 7.00 -14.29
CA ASN A 94 -11.04 6.31 -15.58
C ASN A 94 -9.94 5.24 -15.72
N ILE A 95 -8.80 5.41 -15.03
CA ILE A 95 -7.66 4.50 -15.13
C ILE A 95 -7.43 3.81 -13.80
N TRP A 96 -7.16 4.57 -12.72
CA TRP A 96 -6.70 3.97 -11.46
C TRP A 96 -7.80 3.33 -10.61
N VAL A 97 -9.05 3.42 -11.03
CA VAL A 97 -10.17 2.65 -10.47
C VAL A 97 -9.92 1.14 -10.50
N ILE A 98 -9.08 0.66 -11.43
CA ILE A 98 -8.67 -0.74 -11.47
C ILE A 98 -7.92 -1.18 -10.20
N ALA A 99 -7.27 -0.25 -9.48
CA ALA A 99 -6.66 -0.54 -8.19
C ALA A 99 -7.73 -0.96 -7.18
N ASP A 100 -8.83 -0.21 -7.12
CA ASP A 100 -9.94 -0.44 -6.21
C ASP A 100 -10.61 -1.77 -6.52
N GLN A 101 -10.86 -2.06 -7.80
CA GLN A 101 -11.45 -3.34 -8.24
C GLN A 101 -10.60 -4.55 -7.84
N VAL A 102 -9.27 -4.45 -7.91
CA VAL A 102 -8.36 -5.56 -7.59
C VAL A 102 -8.06 -5.66 -6.09
N ILE A 103 -8.15 -4.57 -5.34
CA ILE A 103 -7.96 -4.58 -3.89
C ILE A 103 -9.23 -5.10 -3.21
N ASN A 104 -10.42 -4.60 -3.61
CA ASN A 104 -11.69 -4.90 -2.95
C ASN A 104 -12.18 -6.35 -3.09
N ILE A 105 -11.50 -7.18 -3.88
CA ILE A 105 -11.95 -8.55 -4.15
C ILE A 105 -11.67 -9.54 -3.02
N TYR A 106 -10.81 -9.25 -2.03
CA TYR A 106 -10.48 -10.22 -0.97
C TYR A 106 -10.40 -9.54 0.39
N ASN A 107 -11.52 -9.42 1.12
CA ASN A 107 -11.65 -8.89 2.51
C ASN A 107 -10.81 -7.64 2.85
N LEU A 108 -10.39 -6.93 1.81
CA LEU A 108 -9.62 -5.71 1.81
C LEU A 108 -10.52 -4.62 1.25
N GLN A 109 -10.27 -3.41 1.69
CA GLN A 109 -11.02 -2.23 1.33
C GLN A 109 -10.05 -1.14 0.89
N ALA A 110 -10.22 -0.68 -0.35
CA ALA A 110 -9.61 0.52 -0.88
C ALA A 110 -10.47 1.73 -0.49
N LYS A 111 -10.07 2.44 0.57
CA LYS A 111 -10.73 3.68 1.01
C LYS A 111 -10.16 4.86 0.23
N ARG A 112 -11.03 5.59 -0.48
CA ARG A 112 -10.73 6.78 -1.29
C ARG A 112 -11.30 8.04 -0.66
N SER A 113 -11.06 9.20 -1.29
CA SER A 113 -11.53 10.53 -0.86
C SER A 113 -10.82 11.08 0.39
N GLU A 114 -9.48 11.13 0.33
CA GLU A 114 -8.63 11.65 1.39
C GLU A 114 -8.86 11.05 2.79
N PRO A 115 -9.00 9.71 2.96
CA PRO A 115 -9.13 9.13 4.29
C PRO A 115 -7.95 9.53 5.19
N SER A 116 -8.29 9.91 6.42
CA SER A 116 -7.29 10.21 7.45
C SER A 116 -6.76 8.89 8.01
N SER A 117 -5.45 8.65 7.88
CA SER A 117 -4.83 7.45 8.46
C SER A 117 -4.97 7.42 9.97
N VAL A 118 -5.52 6.30 10.47
CA VAL A 118 -5.64 5.97 11.89
C VAL A 118 -4.27 5.81 12.51
N SER A 119 -3.32 5.20 11.79
CA SER A 119 -1.95 5.02 12.28
C SER A 119 -1.22 6.35 12.43
N SER A 120 -1.36 7.24 11.44
CA SER A 120 -0.85 8.62 11.54
C SER A 120 -1.54 9.41 12.65
N ASN A 121 -2.84 9.21 12.85
CA ASN A 121 -3.60 9.83 13.92
C ASN A 121 -3.09 9.39 15.30
N ALA A 122 -2.92 8.09 15.53
CA ALA A 122 -2.40 7.53 16.77
C ALA A 122 -1.00 8.08 17.08
N ARG A 123 -0.10 8.10 16.08
CA ARG A 123 1.25 8.65 16.22
C ARG A 123 1.27 10.14 16.55
N ARG A 124 0.36 10.95 15.99
CA ARG A 124 0.29 12.40 16.28
C ARG A 124 -0.31 12.75 17.64
N ASN A 125 -1.06 11.83 18.24
CA ASN A 125 -1.76 12.03 19.51
C ASN A 125 -1.24 11.12 20.62
N ARG A 126 -0.08 10.47 20.43
CA ARG A 126 0.52 9.54 21.40
C ARG A 126 0.74 10.16 22.78
N ASP A 127 1.15 11.42 22.81
CA ASP A 127 1.51 12.13 24.04
C ASP A 127 0.36 13.01 24.57
N ARG A 128 -0.88 12.76 24.11
CA ARG A 128 -2.04 13.56 24.55
C ARG A 128 -2.45 13.15 25.96
N THR A 129 -2.43 14.08 26.90
CA THR A 129 -2.85 13.89 28.29
C THR A 129 -4.19 14.56 28.58
N ILE A 130 -4.83 14.21 29.71
CA ILE A 130 -6.10 14.81 30.15
C ILE A 130 -5.89 16.25 30.65
N GLU A 131 -4.74 16.52 31.26
CA GLU A 131 -4.38 17.81 31.87
C GLU A 131 -4.28 18.93 30.81
N GLU A 132 -3.88 18.59 29.59
CA GLU A 132 -3.88 19.49 28.45
C GLU A 132 -4.93 19.02 27.43
N MET A 133 -6.20 19.38 27.65
CA MET A 133 -7.36 19.08 26.79
C MET A 133 -7.31 19.76 25.40
N GLN A 134 -6.18 19.65 24.71
CA GLN A 134 -6.00 20.09 23.34
C GLN A 134 -6.89 19.28 22.40
N ARG A 135 -7.37 19.94 21.34
CA ARG A 135 -8.14 19.27 20.28
C ARG A 135 -7.30 18.15 19.66
N LYS A 136 -7.92 17.00 19.43
CA LYS A 136 -7.30 15.83 18.77
C LYS A 136 -6.77 16.25 17.39
N LYS A 137 -5.47 16.02 17.14
CA LYS A 137 -4.86 16.27 15.83
C LYS A 137 -5.39 15.23 14.83
N VAL A 138 -5.78 15.66 13.63
CA VAL A 138 -6.22 14.75 12.55
C VAL A 138 -5.02 13.93 12.05
N GLY A 139 -5.25 12.72 11.53
CA GLY A 139 -4.20 11.93 10.89
C GLY A 139 -3.71 12.59 9.59
N ARG A 140 -2.72 11.99 8.94
CA ARG A 140 -2.36 12.37 7.57
C ARG A 140 -3.44 11.86 6.63
N LYS A 141 -3.87 12.71 5.70
CA LYS A 141 -4.78 12.33 4.61
C LYS A 141 -3.96 11.76 3.46
N SER A 142 -4.43 10.64 2.91
CA SER A 142 -3.87 9.95 1.75
C SER A 142 -5.01 9.71 0.76
N ASP A 143 -4.75 9.70 -0.55
CA ASP A 143 -5.81 9.46 -1.55
C ASP A 143 -6.35 8.04 -1.54
N LEU A 144 -5.53 7.10 -1.04
CA LEU A 144 -5.87 5.70 -0.87
C LEU A 144 -5.38 5.22 0.50
N ILE A 145 -6.23 4.53 1.25
CA ILE A 145 -5.83 3.67 2.36
C ILE A 145 -6.36 2.27 2.08
N ILE A 146 -5.48 1.28 2.18
CA ILE A 146 -5.83 -0.13 2.08
C ILE A 146 -5.95 -0.65 3.50
N CYS A 147 -7.12 -1.16 3.86
CA CYS A 147 -7.34 -1.80 5.15
C CYS A 147 -8.15 -3.07 4.99
N ASN A 148 -8.19 -3.92 6.01
CA ASN A 148 -9.14 -5.02 6.05
C ASN A 148 -10.51 -4.60 6.63
N ASP A 149 -11.39 -5.57 6.79
CA ASP A 149 -12.75 -5.37 7.31
C ASP A 149 -12.79 -4.88 8.77
N SER A 150 -11.77 -5.18 9.58
CA SER A 150 -11.65 -4.65 10.95
C SER A 150 -11.06 -3.23 10.99
N GLY A 151 -10.65 -2.68 9.84
CA GLY A 151 -10.04 -1.37 9.73
C GLY A 151 -8.54 -1.32 10.03
N LEU A 152 -7.87 -2.48 10.10
CA LEU A 152 -6.40 -2.56 10.18
C LEU A 152 -5.80 -2.02 8.88
N GLU A 153 -4.99 -0.97 8.97
CA GLU A 153 -4.31 -0.37 7.81
C GLU A 153 -3.13 -1.26 7.36
N LEU A 154 -3.09 -1.60 6.07
CA LEU A 154 -2.14 -2.54 5.46
C LEU A 154 -1.36 -1.91 4.29
N GLY A 155 -1.79 -0.73 3.84
CA GLY A 155 -1.13 0.01 2.78
C GLY A 155 -1.77 1.37 2.56
N CYS A 156 -1.16 2.17 1.69
CA CYS A 156 -1.70 3.48 1.32
C CYS A 156 -1.37 3.82 -0.13
N GLY A 157 -1.84 4.97 -0.60
CA GLY A 157 -1.44 5.52 -1.86
C GLY A 157 -1.75 7.00 -2.00
N GLU A 158 -1.06 7.62 -2.95
CA GLU A 158 -1.11 9.05 -3.24
C GLU A 158 -1.12 9.24 -4.76
N GLY A 159 -1.95 10.15 -5.23
CA GLY A 159 -2.08 10.53 -6.63
C GLY A 159 -1.65 11.97 -6.87
N GLY A 160 -1.09 12.18 -8.05
CA GLY A 160 -0.82 13.51 -8.57
C GLY A 160 -1.04 13.56 -10.08
N LEU A 161 -1.48 14.72 -10.58
CA LEU A 161 -1.62 14.96 -12.03
C LEU A 161 -0.27 15.15 -12.74
N ASP A 162 0.77 15.48 -12.00
CA ASP A 162 2.09 15.78 -12.55
C ASP A 162 2.71 14.51 -13.12
N GLY A 163 2.99 14.53 -14.43
CA GLY A 163 3.48 13.38 -15.18
C GLY A 163 5.00 13.28 -15.25
N GLU A 164 5.72 14.31 -14.79
CA GLU A 164 7.18 14.35 -14.77
C GLU A 164 7.71 13.72 -13.48
N GLU A 165 8.60 12.75 -13.63
CA GLU A 165 9.14 11.96 -12.51
C GLU A 165 9.97 12.78 -11.53
N PHE A 166 10.44 13.95 -11.98
CA PHE A 166 11.25 14.89 -11.21
C PHE A 166 10.49 16.14 -10.77
N ASP A 167 9.16 16.16 -10.96
CA ASP A 167 8.37 17.24 -10.40
C ASP A 167 8.47 17.24 -8.87
N THR A 168 8.56 18.43 -8.29
CA THR A 168 8.64 18.63 -6.85
C THR A 168 7.45 17.96 -6.14
N LYS A 169 6.24 18.02 -6.72
CA LYS A 169 5.06 17.36 -6.13
C LYS A 169 5.25 15.84 -6.09
N VAL A 170 5.62 15.23 -7.21
CA VAL A 170 5.85 13.77 -7.33
C VAL A 170 6.95 13.31 -6.38
N ILE A 171 8.06 14.06 -6.27
CA ILE A 171 9.15 13.75 -5.33
C ILE A 171 8.66 13.84 -3.88
N VAL A 172 7.96 14.92 -3.51
CA VAL A 172 7.45 15.11 -2.15
C VAL A 172 6.44 14.03 -1.79
N GLU A 173 5.53 13.67 -2.69
CA GLU A 173 4.53 12.63 -2.45
C GLU A 173 5.19 11.25 -2.32
N SER A 174 5.97 10.86 -3.32
CA SER A 174 6.60 9.53 -3.38
C SER A 174 7.70 9.30 -2.36
N SER A 175 8.47 10.34 -2.02
CA SER A 175 9.69 10.21 -1.19
C SER A 175 9.50 10.72 0.24
N LEU A 176 8.41 11.45 0.53
CA LEU A 176 8.17 12.01 1.86
C LEU A 176 6.78 11.73 2.40
N LYS A 177 5.71 12.04 1.68
CA LYS A 177 4.33 11.91 2.19
C LYS A 177 3.93 10.46 2.33
N THR A 178 3.97 9.68 1.25
CA THR A 178 3.59 8.25 1.25
C THR A 178 4.49 7.45 2.19
N PRO A 179 5.83 7.57 2.16
CA PRO A 179 6.69 6.82 3.09
C PRO A 179 6.44 7.13 4.57
N LYS A 180 6.07 8.38 4.92
CA LYS A 180 5.70 8.73 6.30
C LYS A 180 4.43 8.02 6.75
N VAL A 181 3.40 7.98 5.89
CA VAL A 181 2.16 7.25 6.19
C VAL A 181 2.44 5.75 6.28
N MET A 182 3.20 5.19 5.35
CA MET A 182 3.62 3.78 5.38
C MET A 182 4.37 3.43 6.66
N HIS A 183 5.28 4.29 7.12
CA HIS A 183 6.00 4.09 8.37
C HIS A 183 5.09 4.15 9.59
N ASP A 184 4.18 5.13 9.65
CA ASP A 184 3.22 5.23 10.75
C ASP A 184 2.33 3.98 10.80
N ILE A 185 1.88 3.44 9.65
CA ILE A 185 1.16 2.16 9.54
C ILE A 185 2.04 0.99 10.01
N PHE A 186 3.28 0.90 9.52
CA PHE A 186 4.22 -0.18 9.86
C PHE A 186 4.47 -0.27 11.37
N VAL A 187 4.69 0.88 12.03
CA VAL A 187 4.88 0.95 13.49
C VAL A 187 3.64 0.45 14.22
N ARG A 188 2.43 0.78 13.75
CA ARG A 188 1.19 0.29 14.34
C ARG A 188 1.08 -1.23 14.20
N LEU A 189 1.40 -1.80 13.04
CA LEU A 189 1.44 -3.25 12.86
C LEU A 189 2.46 -3.93 13.80
N CYS A 190 3.64 -3.33 13.98
CA CYS A 190 4.63 -3.83 14.94
C CYS A 190 4.05 -3.89 16.36
N SER A 191 3.30 -2.86 16.77
CA SER A 191 2.61 -2.86 18.06
C SER A 191 1.51 -3.92 18.15
N SER A 192 0.76 -4.16 17.06
CA SER A 192 -0.27 -5.20 16.98
C SER A 192 0.29 -6.63 17.13
N VAL A 193 1.59 -6.82 16.91
CA VAL A 193 2.29 -8.10 17.12
C VAL A 193 3.21 -8.05 18.35
N GLU A 194 2.91 -7.19 19.33
CA GLU A 194 3.66 -7.04 20.59
C GLU A 194 5.17 -6.75 20.40
N ASN A 195 5.53 -6.16 19.27
CA ASN A 195 6.91 -5.92 18.86
C ASN A 195 7.81 -7.18 18.81
N LYS A 196 7.21 -8.37 18.62
CA LYS A 196 7.91 -9.64 18.42
C LYS A 196 8.83 -9.57 17.20
N GLN A 197 10.14 -9.57 17.42
CA GLN A 197 11.15 -9.28 16.40
C GLN A 197 11.13 -10.27 15.23
N GLU A 198 10.90 -11.54 15.52
CA GLU A 198 10.71 -12.61 14.55
C GLU A 198 9.48 -12.41 13.65
N VAL A 199 8.43 -11.78 14.17
CA VAL A 199 7.22 -11.44 13.41
C VAL A 199 7.43 -10.13 12.62
N ILE A 200 8.02 -9.10 13.23
CA ILE A 200 8.33 -7.81 12.57
C ILE A 200 9.13 -8.03 11.28
N LYS A 201 10.13 -8.91 11.33
CA LYS A 201 10.97 -9.24 10.17
C LYS A 201 10.17 -9.80 9.00
N ARG A 202 8.96 -10.32 9.24
CA ARG A 202 8.05 -10.86 8.22
C ARG A 202 7.03 -9.85 7.70
N LEU A 203 6.77 -8.75 8.42
CA LEU A 203 5.83 -7.70 7.97
C LEU A 203 6.33 -6.94 6.72
N GLN A 204 5.39 -6.54 5.87
CA GLN A 204 5.62 -5.61 4.76
C GLN A 204 4.43 -4.66 4.59
N ILE A 205 4.70 -3.40 4.25
CA ILE A 205 3.69 -2.40 3.89
C ILE A 205 3.92 -1.94 2.47
N VAL A 206 2.83 -1.66 1.76
CA VAL A 206 2.84 -1.23 0.37
C VAL A 206 2.28 0.18 0.23
N GLY A 207 2.88 0.93 -0.69
CA GLY A 207 2.46 2.27 -1.06
C GLY A 207 2.27 2.35 -2.56
N LEU A 208 1.11 2.80 -3.04
CA LEU A 208 0.89 3.07 -4.47
C LEU A 208 1.05 4.56 -4.75
N VAL A 209 1.96 4.91 -5.65
CA VAL A 209 2.15 6.28 -6.12
C VAL A 209 1.63 6.36 -7.54
N PHE A 210 0.63 7.21 -7.76
CA PHE A 210 0.06 7.50 -9.07
C PHE A 210 0.55 8.87 -9.55
N SER A 211 0.99 8.96 -10.79
CA SER A 211 1.47 10.19 -11.44
C SER A 211 0.90 10.22 -12.85
N ARG A 212 -0.24 10.88 -13.01
CA ARG A 212 -1.05 10.83 -14.25
C ARG A 212 -1.22 9.38 -14.73
N PHE A 213 -0.62 9.00 -15.85
CA PHE A 213 -0.72 7.66 -16.46
C PHE A 213 0.37 6.69 -15.99
N LYS A 214 1.11 7.06 -14.94
CA LYS A 214 2.19 6.28 -14.35
C LYS A 214 1.77 5.78 -12.97
N MET A 215 2.21 4.58 -12.63
CA MET A 215 2.04 4.01 -11.29
C MET A 215 3.31 3.30 -10.86
N ARG A 216 3.68 3.49 -9.60
CA ARG A 216 4.80 2.83 -8.95
C ARG A 216 4.34 2.25 -7.62
N MET A 217 4.80 1.05 -7.33
CA MET A 217 4.62 0.42 -6.01
C MET A 217 5.89 0.63 -5.17
N LEU A 218 5.70 1.17 -3.97
CA LEU A 218 6.67 1.26 -2.88
C LEU A 218 6.45 0.10 -1.92
N ILE A 219 7.53 -0.42 -1.35
CA ILE A 219 7.52 -1.51 -0.38
C ILE A 219 8.37 -1.10 0.80
N MET A 220 7.79 -1.13 2.00
CA MET A 220 8.49 -0.92 3.26
C MET A 220 8.57 -2.23 4.04
N ASP A 221 9.76 -2.59 4.50
CA ASP A 221 10.00 -3.74 5.37
C ASP A 221 11.06 -3.41 6.44
N CYS A 222 11.18 -4.26 7.47
CA CYS A 222 12.20 -4.11 8.52
C CYS A 222 13.03 -5.40 8.62
N PRO A 223 13.98 -5.64 7.69
CA PRO A 223 14.62 -6.95 7.50
C PRO A 223 15.33 -7.49 8.74
N ASN A 224 15.93 -6.59 9.53
CA ASN A 224 16.71 -6.95 10.73
C ASN A 224 16.02 -6.51 12.03
N GLY A 225 14.79 -6.00 11.97
CA GLY A 225 14.00 -5.63 13.15
C GLY A 225 14.28 -4.24 13.74
N TYR A 226 15.37 -3.57 13.35
CA TYR A 226 15.76 -2.25 13.90
C TYR A 226 15.67 -1.08 12.91
N ALA A 227 15.68 -1.32 11.59
CA ALA A 227 15.65 -0.28 10.58
C ALA A 227 14.67 -0.62 9.46
N CYS A 228 13.79 0.32 9.14
CA CYS A 228 12.91 0.20 7.99
C CYS A 228 13.68 0.49 6.69
N ARG A 229 13.46 -0.34 5.68
CA ARG A 229 13.95 -0.17 4.32
C ARG A 229 12.77 0.15 3.41
N LEU A 230 12.95 1.14 2.54
CA LEU A 230 12.00 1.47 1.47
C LEU A 230 12.58 1.04 0.12
N ARG A 231 11.83 0.24 -0.64
CA ARG A 231 12.15 -0.18 -2.01
C ARG A 231 11.06 0.31 -2.95
N SER A 232 11.41 0.53 -4.20
CA SER A 232 10.47 0.87 -5.26
C SER A 232 10.56 -0.10 -6.43
N THR A 233 9.42 -0.37 -7.04
CA THR A 233 9.33 -1.11 -8.31
C THR A 233 9.60 -0.19 -9.50
N THR A 234 9.81 -0.80 -10.66
CA THR A 234 9.75 -0.08 -11.94
C THR A 234 8.37 0.51 -12.16
N THR A 235 8.32 1.72 -12.71
CA THR A 235 7.06 2.41 -13.00
C THR A 235 6.30 1.72 -14.14
N ALA A 236 5.04 1.35 -13.91
CA ALA A 236 4.11 0.99 -14.97
C ALA A 236 3.54 2.26 -15.60
N VAL A 237 3.42 2.27 -16.93
CA VAL A 237 2.99 3.46 -17.69
C VAL A 237 1.91 3.04 -18.67
N PHE A 238 0.81 3.79 -18.74
CA PHE A 238 -0.10 3.78 -19.87
C PHE A 238 0.37 4.82 -20.89
N SER A 239 0.80 4.33 -22.05
CA SER A 239 1.29 5.18 -23.15
C SER A 239 0.17 5.98 -23.83
N GLY A 240 -1.08 5.56 -23.67
CA GLY A 240 -2.23 6.10 -24.41
C GLY A 240 -2.27 5.69 -25.88
N LYS A 241 -1.34 4.82 -26.30
CA LYS A 241 -1.29 4.23 -27.63
C LYS A 241 -2.02 2.90 -27.64
N GLU A 242 -2.97 2.76 -28.56
CA GLU A 242 -3.86 1.60 -28.59
C GLU A 242 -3.08 0.29 -28.77
N GLU A 243 -2.04 0.31 -29.60
CA GLU A 243 -1.17 -0.84 -29.87
C GLU A 243 -0.40 -1.35 -28.64
N SER A 244 -0.29 -0.53 -27.59
CA SER A 244 0.40 -0.87 -26.34
C SER A 244 -0.56 -1.22 -25.20
N LEU A 245 -1.88 -1.06 -25.40
CA LEU A 245 -2.93 -1.20 -24.38
C LEU A 245 -2.78 -2.48 -23.56
N GLY A 246 -2.72 -3.64 -24.23
CA GLY A 246 -2.59 -4.93 -23.56
C GLY A 246 -1.35 -5.00 -22.67
N SER A 247 -0.20 -4.61 -23.23
CA SER A 247 1.09 -4.66 -22.52
C SER A 247 1.19 -3.68 -21.35
N ASP A 248 0.66 -2.46 -21.51
CA ASP A 248 0.64 -1.40 -20.49
C ASP A 248 -0.30 -1.79 -19.35
N PHE A 249 -1.49 -2.30 -19.68
CA PHE A 249 -2.44 -2.83 -18.72
C PHE A 249 -1.83 -3.95 -17.89
N CYS A 250 -1.17 -4.92 -18.53
CA CYS A 250 -0.55 -6.03 -17.82
C CYS A 250 0.48 -5.54 -16.78
N LYS A 251 1.36 -4.61 -17.13
CA LYS A 251 2.35 -4.06 -16.18
C LYS A 251 1.67 -3.41 -14.97
N ALA A 252 0.65 -2.59 -15.20
CA ALA A 252 -0.09 -1.93 -14.12
C ALA A 252 -0.85 -2.95 -13.25
N TYR A 253 -1.59 -3.87 -13.87
CA TYR A 253 -2.38 -4.89 -13.18
C TYR A 253 -1.50 -5.77 -12.30
N GLN A 254 -0.32 -6.20 -12.79
CA GLN A 254 0.61 -7.01 -12.00
C GLN A 254 1.08 -6.30 -10.72
N LEU A 255 1.36 -5.00 -10.78
CA LEU A 255 1.77 -4.23 -9.59
C LEU A 255 0.63 -4.14 -8.56
N ILE A 256 -0.60 -3.90 -9.01
CA ILE A 256 -1.77 -3.83 -8.13
C ILE A 256 -2.08 -5.19 -7.51
N TRP A 257 -2.04 -6.24 -8.32
CA TRP A 257 -2.26 -7.60 -7.83
C TRP A 257 -1.22 -7.99 -6.76
N LYS A 258 0.04 -7.62 -6.96
CA LYS A 258 1.11 -7.83 -5.98
C LYS A 258 0.92 -6.99 -4.72
N THR A 259 0.48 -5.74 -4.86
CA THR A 259 0.13 -4.87 -3.71
C THR A 259 -0.91 -5.57 -2.84
N LYS A 260 -1.98 -6.07 -3.46
CA LYS A 260 -3.05 -6.80 -2.80
C LYS A 260 -2.55 -8.08 -2.10
N GLU A 261 -1.74 -8.91 -2.75
CA GLU A 261 -1.22 -10.13 -2.09
C GLU A 261 -0.28 -9.80 -0.93
N VAL A 262 0.57 -8.77 -1.04
CA VAL A 262 1.42 -8.35 0.10
C VAL A 262 0.54 -7.88 1.28
N CYS A 263 -0.55 -7.14 1.04
CA CYS A 263 -1.47 -6.76 2.10
C CYS A 263 -2.09 -7.98 2.80
N LYS A 264 -2.51 -9.00 2.04
CA LYS A 264 -3.08 -10.24 2.58
C LYS A 264 -2.07 -11.07 3.37
N GLU A 265 -0.85 -11.18 2.87
CA GLU A 265 0.23 -11.88 3.59
C GLU A 265 0.51 -11.18 4.93
N THR A 266 0.58 -9.84 4.92
CA THR A 266 0.79 -9.05 6.14
C THR A 266 -0.38 -9.18 7.12
N GLU A 267 -1.62 -9.13 6.64
CA GLU A 267 -2.81 -9.39 7.46
C GLU A 267 -2.74 -10.77 8.13
N SER A 268 -2.49 -11.82 7.35
CA SER A 268 -2.39 -13.18 7.87
C SER A 268 -1.28 -13.33 8.91
N ILE A 269 -0.14 -12.66 8.74
CA ILE A 269 0.94 -12.66 9.74
C ILE A 269 0.47 -12.03 11.06
N VAL A 270 -0.26 -10.92 11.00
CA VAL A 270 -0.76 -10.22 12.20
C VAL A 270 -1.84 -11.05 12.90
N GLU A 271 -2.81 -11.58 12.16
CA GLU A 271 -3.89 -12.40 12.70
C GLU A 271 -3.37 -13.68 13.38
N ASN A 272 -2.44 -14.38 12.73
CA ASN A 272 -1.80 -15.56 13.30
C ASN A 272 -1.04 -15.23 14.59
N CYS A 273 -0.46 -14.04 14.70
CA CYS A 273 0.17 -13.60 15.94
C CYS A 273 -0.87 -13.29 17.03
N MET A 274 -1.96 -12.60 16.69
CA MET A 274 -3.00 -12.22 17.66
C MET A 274 -3.79 -13.42 18.20
N SER A 275 -3.99 -14.47 17.41
CA SER A 275 -4.69 -15.70 17.84
C SER A 275 -3.92 -16.54 18.87
N THR A 276 -2.65 -16.22 19.15
CA THR A 276 -1.82 -16.91 20.15
C THR A 276 -1.82 -16.24 21.53
N VAL A 277 -2.56 -15.15 21.71
CA VAL A 277 -2.60 -14.39 22.97
C VAL A 277 -3.72 -14.94 23.85
N GLU A 278 -3.36 -15.68 24.89
CA GLU A 278 -4.29 -16.08 25.95
C GLU A 278 -4.71 -14.85 26.78
N ILE A 279 -6.02 -14.69 26.98
CA ILE A 279 -6.56 -13.63 27.84
C ILE A 279 -6.36 -14.08 29.29
N ASN A 280 -5.31 -13.59 29.94
CA ASN A 280 -5.14 -13.71 31.38
C ASN A 280 -5.74 -12.47 32.06
N PHE A 281 -6.67 -12.69 32.98
CA PHE A 281 -7.13 -11.64 33.87
C PHE A 281 -6.02 -11.36 34.87
N GLU A 282 -5.50 -10.13 34.89
CA GLU A 282 -4.73 -9.65 36.03
C GLU A 282 -5.69 -9.58 37.22
N SER A 283 -5.43 -10.39 38.24
CA SER A 283 -6.13 -10.29 39.52
C SER A 283 -5.59 -9.04 40.23
N ASP A 284 -6.38 -7.97 40.23
CA ASP A 284 -6.15 -6.78 41.04
C ASP A 284 -6.29 -7.12 42.53
N ASP A 285 -5.20 -7.52 43.15
CA ASP A 285 -5.04 -7.50 44.61
C ASP A 285 -3.93 -6.49 44.93
N ASP A 286 -4.27 -5.20 44.92
CA ASP A 286 -3.69 -4.27 45.89
C ASP A 286 -4.51 -2.97 46.00
N SER A 287 -5.06 -2.78 47.19
CA SER A 287 -5.73 -1.57 47.64
C SER A 287 -4.71 -0.42 47.81
N ASN A 288 -4.72 0.58 46.92
CA ASN A 288 -4.71 2.02 47.26
C ASN A 288 -4.49 2.92 46.03
N ASP A 289 -5.16 4.07 46.08
CA ASP A 289 -5.05 5.27 45.23
C ASP A 289 -5.89 5.27 43.92
N ASP A 290 -7.06 5.91 44.01
CA ASP A 290 -7.98 6.29 42.92
C ASP A 290 -7.33 7.26 41.92
N LYS A 291 -6.42 6.75 41.09
CA LYS A 291 -6.04 7.36 39.82
C LYS A 291 -6.24 6.33 38.74
N ILE A 292 -7.24 6.57 37.90
CA ILE A 292 -7.45 5.80 36.66
C ILE A 292 -6.26 6.08 35.74
N TYR A 293 -5.24 5.23 35.81
CA TYR A 293 -4.12 5.24 34.89
C TYR A 293 -4.51 4.47 33.62
N LEU A 294 -4.25 5.06 32.46
CA LEU A 294 -4.24 4.33 31.18
C LEU A 294 -3.28 3.15 31.31
N SER A 295 -3.70 1.97 30.83
CA SER A 295 -2.90 0.74 30.88
C SER A 295 -1.47 0.98 30.38
N ASP A 296 -0.48 0.46 31.11
CA ASP A 296 0.94 0.68 30.81
C ASP A 296 1.36 0.17 29.43
N SER A 297 0.56 -0.71 28.82
CA SER A 297 0.68 -1.14 27.40
C SER A 297 0.55 0.01 26.38
N LEU A 298 0.05 1.18 26.79
CA LEU A 298 -0.06 2.39 25.97
C LEU A 298 1.01 3.44 26.29
N ARG A 299 1.87 3.21 27.30
CA ARG A 299 2.99 4.09 27.63
C ARG A 299 4.26 3.59 26.95
N SER A 300 4.92 4.46 26.19
CA SER A 300 6.26 4.17 25.69
C SER A 300 7.27 4.29 26.83
N PRO A 301 8.38 3.51 26.82
CA PRO A 301 9.48 3.69 27.75
C PRO A 301 9.97 5.14 27.69
N LYS A 302 10.24 5.73 28.86
CA LYS A 302 10.88 7.04 28.92
C LYS A 302 12.19 6.98 28.14
N ARG A 303 12.36 7.92 27.21
CA ARG A 303 13.67 8.17 26.62
C ARG A 303 14.44 9.00 27.63
N ASP A 304 15.48 8.41 28.19
CA ASP A 304 16.57 9.16 28.85
C ASP A 304 17.37 9.96 27.81
#